data_AF-A0A373WD44-F1
#
_entry.id   AF-A0A373WD44-F1
#
_cell.length_a   1.000
_cell.length_b   1.000
_cell.length_c   1.000
_cell.angle_alpha   90.00
_cell.angle_beta   90.00
_cell.angle_gamma   90.00
#
_symmetry.space_group_name_H-M   'P 1'
#
loop_
_entity.id
_entity.type
_entity.pdbx_description
1 polymer ?
#
loop_
_entity_poly.entity_id
_entity_poly.type
_entity_poly.pdbx_seq_one_letter_code
_entity_poly.pdbx_strand_id
1 'polypeptide(L)' 'MKEKLTILYNYLKNNDHMQDANRIAKILDEYDKNGDLSELSIKKIKAMCNPRYLGNLYIKEFPDPYKWWNFLAEIKKSIE' A
#
# COMPACT_ATOMS: atom_id res chain seq x y z
N MET A 1 7.62 -7.84 3.54
CA MET A 1 7.37 -6.55 2.86
C MET A 1 6.64 -6.73 1.53
N LYS A 2 7.32 -7.31 0.52
CA LYS A 2 6.82 -7.46 -0.86
C LYS A 2 5.42 -8.06 -0.94
N GLU A 3 5.17 -9.11 -0.16
CA GLU A 3 3.85 -9.76 -0.10
C GLU A 3 2.74 -8.80 0.30
N LYS A 4 2.92 -8.04 1.40
CA LYS A 4 1.93 -7.04 1.86
C LYS A 4 1.70 -5.93 0.82
N LEU A 5 2.74 -5.47 0.13
CA LEU A 5 2.61 -4.49 -0.95
C LEU A 5 1.89 -5.06 -2.18
N THR A 6 2.09 -6.35 -2.47
CA THR A 6 1.38 -7.06 -3.54
C THR A 6 -0.10 -7.20 -3.22
N ILE A 7 -0.43 -7.55 -1.97
CA ILE A 7 -1.81 -7.61 -1.48
C ILE A 7 -2.45 -6.20 -1.55
N LEU A 8 -1.75 -5.16 -1.10
CA LEU A 8 -2.21 -3.78 -1.21
C LEU A 8 -2.51 -3.39 -2.66
N TYR A 9 -1.61 -3.69 -3.59
CA TYR A 9 -1.81 -3.46 -5.02
C TYR A 9 -3.10 -4.12 -5.53
N ASN A 10 -3.33 -5.38 -5.17
CA ASN A 10 -4.52 -6.13 -5.58
C ASN A 10 -5.81 -5.53 -5.01
N TYR A 11 -5.82 -5.12 -3.73
CA TYR A 11 -6.98 -4.43 -3.16
C TYR A 11 -7.29 -3.13 -3.89
N LEU A 12 -6.28 -2.31 -4.17
CA LEU A 12 -6.48 -1.05 -4.90
C LEU A 12 -7.00 -1.31 -6.32
N LYS A 13 -6.43 -2.27 -7.03
CA LYS A 13 -6.87 -2.66 -8.38
C LYS A 13 -8.30 -3.19 -8.41
N ASN A 14 -8.65 -4.08 -7.47
CA ASN A 14 -9.97 -4.71 -7.42
C ASN A 14 -11.10 -3.76 -6.99
N ASN A 15 -10.75 -2.58 -6.49
CA ASN A 15 -11.66 -1.53 -6.05
C ASN A 15 -11.54 -0.27 -6.94
N ASP A 16 -11.04 -0.42 -8.17
CA ASP A 16 -10.93 0.63 -9.19
C ASP A 16 -10.04 1.84 -8.83
N HIS A 17 -9.20 1.71 -7.78
CA HIS A 17 -8.21 2.72 -7.36
C HIS A 17 -6.92 2.61 -8.19
N MET A 18 -7.04 2.60 -9.51
CA MET A 18 -5.96 2.26 -10.45
C MET A 18 -4.75 3.21 -10.36
N GLN A 19 -4.97 4.49 -10.04
CA GLN A 19 -3.87 5.46 -9.90
C GLN A 19 -2.95 5.07 -8.73
N ASP A 20 -3.52 4.71 -7.59
CA ASP A 20 -2.75 4.29 -6.42
C ASP A 20 -2.19 2.88 -6.59
N ALA A 21 -2.94 1.98 -7.24
CA ALA A 21 -2.43 0.66 -7.61
C ALA A 21 -1.16 0.80 -8.48
N ASN A 22 -1.16 1.65 -9.49
CA ASN A 22 0.01 1.90 -10.35
C ASN A 22 1.20 2.49 -9.58
N ARG A 23 0.96 3.29 -8.54
CA ARG A 23 2.03 3.81 -7.67
C ARG A 23 2.68 2.68 -6.86
N ILE A 24 1.87 1.78 -6.28
CA ILE A 24 2.38 0.60 -5.57
C ILE A 24 3.10 -0.34 -6.53
N ALA A 25 2.60 -0.53 -7.75
CA ALA A 25 3.25 -1.36 -8.77
C ALA A 25 4.66 -0.87 -9.13
N LYS A 26 4.87 0.46 -9.26
CA LYS A 26 6.20 1.04 -9.49
C LYS A 26 7.17 0.79 -8.32
N ILE A 27 6.65 0.81 -7.10
CA ILE A 27 7.43 0.55 -5.89
C ILE A 27 7.80 -0.95 -5.79
N LEU A 28 6.88 -1.84 -6.18
CA LEU A 28 7.16 -3.28 -6.29
C LEU A 28 8.22 -3.57 -7.35
N ASP A 29 8.13 -2.92 -8.52
CA ASP A 29 9.13 -3.04 -9.59
C ASP A 29 10.52 -2.56 -9.14
N GLU A 30 10.59 -1.47 -8.38
CA GLU A 30 11.84 -1.01 -7.75
C GLU A 30 12.42 -2.05 -6.79
N TYR A 31 11.59 -2.62 -5.91
CA TYR A 31 12.01 -3.66 -4.97
C TYR A 31 12.53 -4.90 -5.71
N ASP A 32 11.86 -5.31 -6.78
CA ASP A 32 12.24 -6.49 -7.57
C ASP A 32 13.55 -6.31 -8.33
N LYS A 33 13.86 -5.08 -8.75
CA LYS A 33 15.11 -4.75 -9.44
C LYS A 33 16.29 -4.59 -8.48
N ASN A 34 16.05 -3.95 -7.33
CA ASN A 34 17.13 -3.53 -6.43
C ASN A 34 17.31 -4.46 -5.22
N GLY A 35 16.36 -5.35 -4.96
CA GLY A 35 16.30 -6.18 -3.75
C GLY A 35 15.86 -5.44 -2.49
N ASP A 36 15.73 -4.10 -2.56
CA ASP A 36 15.29 -3.25 -1.46
C ASP A 36 14.61 -1.96 -1.97
N LEU A 37 13.95 -1.23 -1.08
CA LEU A 37 13.29 0.05 -1.37
C LEU A 37 14.21 1.24 -1.09
N SER A 38 14.23 2.22 -2.00
CA SER A 38 14.84 3.52 -1.69
C SER A 38 14.12 4.24 -0.55
N GLU A 39 14.85 5.12 0.14
CA GLU A 39 14.29 5.99 1.18
C GLU A 39 13.10 6.82 0.67
N LEU A 40 13.14 7.23 -0.61
CA LEU A 40 12.05 7.95 -1.25
C LEU A 40 10.79 7.09 -1.36
N SER A 41 10.94 5.83 -1.77
CA SER A 41 9.81 4.90 -1.87
C SER A 41 9.26 4.52 -0.50
N ILE A 42 10.12 4.35 0.51
CA ILE A 42 9.69 4.19 1.90
C ILE A 42 8.85 5.39 2.37
N LYS A 43 9.32 6.62 2.13
CA LYS A 43 8.57 7.85 2.45
C LYS A 43 7.22 7.90 1.73
N LYS A 44 7.17 7.52 0.45
CA LYS A 44 5.92 7.46 -0.32
C LYS A 44 4.92 6.46 0.27
N ILE A 45 5.34 5.25 0.61
CA ILE A 45 4.43 4.25 1.19
C ILE A 45 3.91 4.73 2.54
N LYS A 46 4.79 5.30 3.39
CA LYS A 46 4.39 5.86 4.70
C LYS A 46 3.34 6.96 4.55
N ALA A 47 3.51 7.85 3.56
CA ALA A 47 2.54 8.89 3.25
C ALA A 47 1.23 8.32 2.70
N MET A 48 1.30 7.31 1.82
CA MET A 48 0.13 6.68 1.23
C MET A 48 -0.73 5.95 2.28
N CYS A 49 -0.11 5.20 3.19
CA CYS A 49 -0.80 4.46 4.26
C CYS A 49 -1.38 5.37 5.37
N ASN A 50 -1.61 6.65 5.10
CA ASN A 50 -2.28 7.58 6.00
C ASN A 50 -3.81 7.33 6.02
N PRO A 51 -4.48 7.36 7.19
CA PRO A 51 -5.93 7.28 7.29
C PRO A 51 -6.68 8.28 6.40
N ARG A 52 -6.12 9.48 6.17
CA ARG A 52 -6.69 10.53 5.32
C ARG A 52 -6.42 10.34 3.82
N TYR A 53 -5.57 9.39 3.43
CA TYR A 53 -5.26 9.09 2.04
C TYR A 53 -5.82 7.72 1.66
N LEU A 54 -5.02 6.64 1.69
CA LEU A 54 -5.53 5.31 1.37
C LEU A 54 -6.58 4.85 2.39
N GLY A 55 -6.48 5.26 3.65
CA GLY A 55 -7.45 4.86 4.67
C GLY A 55 -8.86 5.41 4.46
N ASN A 56 -9.03 6.43 3.61
CA ASN A 56 -10.32 7.00 3.26
C ASN A 56 -10.96 6.32 2.05
N LEU A 57 -10.25 5.38 1.42
CA LEU A 57 -10.78 4.61 0.30
C LEU A 57 -11.77 3.56 0.82
N TYR A 58 -12.87 3.41 0.10
CA TYR A 58 -13.73 2.24 0.26
C TYR A 58 -13.04 1.02 -0.38
N ILE A 59 -12.89 -0.04 0.40
CA ILE A 59 -12.33 -1.33 -0.02
C ILE A 59 -13.34 -2.42 0.33
N LYS A 60 -13.94 -3.05 -0.67
CA LYS A 60 -15.05 -4.01 -0.50
C LYS A 60 -14.68 -5.23 0.35
N GLU A 61 -13.41 -5.64 0.35
CA GLU A 61 -12.90 -6.73 1.19
C GLU A 61 -12.80 -6.35 2.68
N PHE A 62 -12.86 -5.05 2.98
CA PHE A 62 -12.86 -4.51 4.34
C PHE A 62 -14.12 -3.66 4.58
N PRO A 63 -15.27 -4.28 4.84
CA PRO A 63 -16.50 -3.54 5.17
C PRO A 63 -16.38 -2.72 6.46
N ASP A 64 -15.43 -3.06 7.32
CA ASP A 64 -15.06 -2.30 8.51
C ASP A 64 -13.80 -1.45 8.23
N PRO A 65 -13.90 -0.10 8.24
CA PRO A 65 -12.77 0.80 8.03
C PRO A 65 -11.59 0.55 8.99
N TYR A 66 -11.84 0.10 10.22
CA TYR A 66 -10.76 -0.18 11.17
C TYR A 66 -9.90 -1.37 10.75
N LYS A 67 -10.50 -2.39 10.10
CA LYS A 67 -9.72 -3.51 9.56
C LYS A 67 -8.83 -3.06 8.41
N TRP A 68 -9.32 -2.16 7.57
CA TRP A 68 -8.50 -1.56 6.52
C TRP A 68 -7.35 -0.74 7.09
N TRP A 69 -7.62 0.10 8.10
CA TRP A 69 -6.58 0.89 8.76
C TRP A 69 -5.54 0.02 9.46
N ASN A 70 -5.95 -1.08 10.08
CA ASN A 70 -5.02 -2.03 10.70
C ASN A 70 -4.09 -2.66 9.65
N PHE A 71 -4.62 -3.07 8.50
CA PHE A 71 -3.80 -3.57 7.39
C PHE A 71 -2.78 -2.51 6.90
N LEU A 72 -3.21 -1.25 6.74
CA LEU A 72 -2.30 -0.15 6.36
C LEU A 72 -1.23 0.13 7.45
N ALA A 73 -1.60 0.00 8.72
CA ALA A 73 -0.67 0.15 9.84
C ALA A 73 0.37 -0.97 9.87
N GLU A 74 -0.03 -2.21 9.56
CA GLU A 74 0.89 -3.34 9.43
C GLU A 74 1.89 -3.17 8.30
N ILE A 75 1.47 -2.58 7.18
CA ILE A 75 2.39 -2.20 6.10
C ILE A 75 3.40 -1.21 6.63
N LYS A 76 2.96 -0.10 7.26
CA LYS A 76 3.85 0.93 7.83
C LYS A 76 4.88 0.37 8.80
N LYS A 77 4.48 -0.51 9.73
CA LYS A 77 5.38 -1.17 10.68
C LYS A 77 6.41 -2.07 10.01
N SER A 78 6.11 -2.60 8.82
CA SER A 78 7.04 -3.46 8.09
C SER A 78 8.16 -2.65 7.41
N ILE A 79 8.00 -1.32 7.27
CA ILE A 79 8.91 -0.37 6.58
C ILE A 79 9.58 0.61 7.57
N GLU A 80 9.37 0.41 8.87
CA GLU A 80 10.18 1.01 9.93
C GLU A 80 11.40 0.15 10.19
#